data_AF-A0A8T4NLV0-F1
#
_entry.id   AF-A0A8T4NLV0-F1
#
_cell.length_a   1.000
_cell.length_b   1.000
_cell.length_c   1.000
_cell.angle_alpha   90.00
_cell.angle_beta   90.00
_cell.angle_gamma   90.00
#
_symmetry.space_group_name_H-M   'P 1'
#
loop_
_entity.id
_entity.type
_entity.pdbx_description
1 polymer ?
#
loop_
_entity_poly.entity_id
_entity_poly.type
_entity_poly.pdbx_seq_one_letter_code
_entity_poly.pdbx_strand_id
1 'polypeptide(L)'
;MTEISNRTLAALLVVAIVISIGGAILTVTQVTNLVNIIPALSGITGLGSTGRVNVSVLSLAQFTVAQPNAVDFGVGYVVAQNFAVLNSSNSTPAAWTVSGTTWAAKDLSLENTGSVYLNISVESGSTAATMIGGGAGAIPDPAIKFAPYNNESGSCASAGGSIAALTSFAAASTKYKVCENFSYQASENSLNVTIELLIPGDVATGNKTAQLTFTAVQSPGAV
;
A
#
# COMPACT_ATOMS: atom_id res chain seq x y z
N MET A 1 -11.04 60.95 -68.62
CA MET A 1 -10.35 59.71 -68.21
C MET A 1 -9.35 59.40 -69.30
N THR A 2 -8.08 59.74 -69.09
CA THR A 2 -7.01 59.56 -70.07
C THR A 2 -6.73 58.08 -70.23
N GLU A 3 -6.96 57.55 -71.42
CA GLU A 3 -6.60 56.18 -71.78
C GLU A 3 -5.09 56.03 -71.69
N ILE A 4 -4.64 55.33 -70.65
CA ILE A 4 -3.24 54.92 -70.52
C ILE A 4 -3.01 53.86 -71.60
N SER A 5 -2.21 54.23 -72.60
CA SER A 5 -1.82 53.35 -73.70
C SER A 5 -1.21 52.05 -73.15
N ASN A 6 -1.69 50.92 -73.65
CA ASN A 6 -1.29 49.57 -73.23
C ASN A 6 0.25 49.36 -73.30
N ARG A 7 0.94 50.13 -74.15
CA ARG A 7 2.41 50.14 -74.24
C ARG A 7 3.09 50.73 -73.01
N THR A 8 2.50 51.74 -72.37
CA THR A 8 3.05 52.37 -71.15
C THR A 8 2.86 51.45 -69.94
N LEU A 9 1.75 50.71 -69.90
CA LEU A 9 1.44 49.76 -68.83
C LEU A 9 2.35 48.53 -68.90
N ALA A 10 2.64 48.03 -70.12
CA ALA A 10 3.60 46.95 -70.33
C ALA A 10 5.05 47.36 -69.99
N ALA A 11 5.46 48.59 -70.32
CA ALA A 11 6.80 49.09 -69.99
C ALA A 11 7.03 49.21 -68.47
N LEU A 12 6.03 49.69 -67.72
CA LEU A 12 6.10 49.77 -66.26
C LEU A 12 6.18 48.39 -65.61
N LEU A 13 5.47 47.39 -66.15
CA LEU A 13 5.52 46.01 -65.66
C LEU A 13 6.92 45.41 -65.82
N VAL A 14 7.55 45.58 -66.99
CA VAL A 14 8.90 45.05 -67.25
C VAL A 14 9.93 45.69 -66.34
N VAL A 15 9.87 47.00 -66.13
CA VAL A 15 10.77 47.71 -65.21
C VAL A 15 10.57 47.24 -63.76
N ALA A 16 9.33 47.03 -63.33
CA ALA A 16 9.04 46.50 -61.99
C ALA A 16 9.60 45.09 -61.77
N ILE A 17 9.52 44.22 -62.77
CA ILE A 17 10.08 42.86 -62.72
C ILE A 17 11.61 42.91 -62.63
N VAL A 18 12.27 43.76 -63.43
CA VAL A 18 13.74 43.90 -63.41
C VAL A 18 14.23 44.43 -62.07
N ILE A 19 13.55 45.42 -61.48
CA ILE A 19 13.88 45.95 -60.16
C ILE A 19 13.63 44.90 -59.06
N SER A 20 12.55 44.12 -59.16
CA SER A 20 12.23 43.06 -58.20
C SER A 20 13.27 41.94 -58.22
N ILE A 21 13.68 41.47 -59.41
CA ILE A 21 14.70 40.42 -59.55
C ILE A 21 16.09 40.95 -59.16
N GLY A 22 16.44 42.17 -59.56
CA GLY A 22 17.70 42.81 -59.16
C GLY A 22 17.81 43.01 -57.65
N GLY A 23 16.72 43.44 -57.00
CA GLY A 23 16.65 43.60 -55.55
C GLY A 23 16.79 42.27 -54.80
N ALA A 24 16.17 41.19 -55.31
CA ALA A 24 16.25 39.85 -54.72
C ALA A 24 17.68 39.27 -54.78
N ILE A 25 18.41 39.48 -55.88
CA ILE A 25 19.78 38.95 -56.03
C ILE A 25 20.76 39.68 -55.09
N LEU A 26 20.58 40.99 -54.90
CA LEU A 26 21.42 41.77 -53.97
C LEU A 26 21.14 41.43 -52.49
N THR A 27 19.90 41.10 -52.14
CA THR A 27 19.57 40.67 -50.77
C THR A 27 20.06 39.24 -50.48
N VAL A 28 19.98 38.31 -51.44
CA VAL A 28 20.47 36.95 -51.25
C VAL A 28 21.99 36.92 -51.09
N THR A 29 22.74 37.70 -51.89
CA THR A 29 24.21 37.73 -51.81
C THR A 29 24.76 38.35 -50.52
N GLN A 30 24.04 39.28 -49.88
CA GLN A 30 24.42 39.83 -48.57
C GLN A 30 24.13 38.86 -47.42
N VAL A 31 23.02 38.11 -47.49
CA VAL A 31 22.67 37.11 -46.45
C VAL A 31 23.63 35.92 -46.49
N THR A 32 24.05 35.45 -47.67
CA THR A 32 25.02 34.35 -47.77
C THR A 32 26.40 34.72 -47.23
N ASN A 33 26.80 35.99 -47.36
CA ASN A 33 28.06 36.47 -46.78
C ASN A 33 27.99 36.65 -45.25
N LEU A 34 26.84 36.99 -44.67
CA LEU A 34 26.67 37.05 -43.21
C LEU A 34 26.74 35.65 -42.55
N VAL A 35 26.17 34.63 -43.20
CA VAL A 35 26.19 33.24 -42.71
C VAL A 35 27.62 32.65 -42.70
N ASN A 36 28.49 33.10 -43.60
CA ASN A 36 29.88 32.62 -43.70
C ASN A 36 30.86 33.33 -42.75
N ILE A 37 30.52 34.50 -42.21
CA ILE A 37 31.40 35.29 -41.32
C ILE A 37 31.13 34.95 -39.84
N ILE A 38 29.97 34.39 -39.50
CA ILE A 38 29.62 34.01 -38.13
C ILE A 38 29.23 32.52 -38.09
N PRO A 39 30.20 31.60 -37.95
CA PRO A 39 29.94 30.16 -37.77
C PRO A 39 29.04 29.84 -36.56
N ALA A 40 28.87 30.79 -35.63
CA ALA A 40 28.03 30.67 -34.44
C ALA A 40 26.51 30.75 -34.73
N LEU A 41 26.07 31.05 -35.97
CA LEU A 41 24.65 31.14 -36.33
C LEU A 41 24.15 29.95 -37.18
N SER A 42 25.03 29.10 -37.70
CA SER A 42 24.67 27.89 -38.47
C SER A 42 24.32 26.68 -37.58
N GLY A 43 23.59 26.92 -36.49
CA GLY A 43 23.22 25.90 -35.52
C GLY A 43 21.96 26.19 -34.70
N ILE A 44 21.24 27.29 -34.95
CA ILE A 44 19.97 27.56 -34.28
C ILE A 44 18.84 26.89 -35.07
N THR A 45 18.72 25.57 -34.92
CA THR A 45 17.52 24.81 -35.27
C THR A 45 16.62 24.73 -34.03
N GLY A 46 15.62 25.60 -33.96
CA GLY A 46 14.49 25.48 -33.03
C GLY A 46 14.63 26.28 -31.73
N LEU A 47 13.69 27.19 -31.50
CA LEU A 47 13.31 27.63 -30.17
C LEU A 47 12.78 26.40 -29.40
N GLY A 48 13.62 25.77 -28.59
CA GLY A 48 13.19 24.74 -27.66
C GLY A 48 12.30 25.35 -26.59
N SER A 49 10.99 25.16 -26.69
CA SER A 49 10.07 25.43 -25.58
C SER A 49 10.26 24.33 -24.54
N THR A 50 10.69 24.69 -23.33
CA THR A 50 10.80 23.75 -22.22
C THR A 50 9.41 23.50 -21.63
N GLY A 51 8.94 22.26 -21.73
CA GLY A 51 7.78 21.77 -20.98
C GLY A 51 8.21 21.29 -19.59
N ARG A 52 7.49 21.67 -18.54
CA ARG A 52 7.68 21.11 -17.19
C ARG A 52 6.73 19.92 -16.99
N VAL A 53 7.29 18.75 -16.67
CA VAL A 53 6.53 17.61 -16.14
C VAL A 53 6.68 17.65 -14.62
N ASN A 54 5.62 18.08 -13.94
CA ASN A 54 5.55 18.07 -12.48
C ASN A 54 4.78 16.83 -12.03
N VAL A 55 5.37 16.00 -11.18
CA VAL A 55 4.69 14.92 -10.47
C VAL A 55 4.80 15.18 -8.97
N SER A 56 3.66 15.12 -8.28
CA SER A 56 3.61 15.14 -6.81
C SER A 56 3.25 13.74 -6.36
N VAL A 57 4.19 13.02 -5.76
CA VAL A 57 3.95 11.70 -5.19
C VAL A 57 3.71 11.88 -3.70
N LEU A 58 2.46 11.71 -3.28
CA LEU A 58 2.09 11.71 -1.87
C LEU A 58 2.38 10.33 -1.29
N SER A 59 3.07 10.27 -0.16
CA SER A 59 3.22 9.02 0.60
C SER A 59 1.90 8.67 1.28
N LEU A 60 1.48 7.40 1.19
CA LEU A 60 0.22 6.90 1.72
C LEU A 60 0.49 5.80 2.73
N ALA A 61 0.14 6.03 4.00
CA ALA A 61 0.16 5.01 5.05
C ALA A 61 -1.22 4.33 5.13
N GLN A 62 -1.34 3.13 4.59
CA GLN A 62 -2.58 2.39 4.54
C GLN A 62 -2.32 0.89 4.61
N PHE A 63 -3.17 0.15 5.31
CA PHE A 63 -3.20 -1.30 5.26
C PHE A 63 -4.65 -1.78 5.22
N THR A 64 -4.85 -3.03 4.83
CA THR A 64 -6.14 -3.71 4.84
C THR A 64 -6.07 -4.96 5.70
N VAL A 65 -7.21 -5.32 6.29
CA VAL A 65 -7.42 -6.66 6.86
C VAL A 65 -8.25 -7.40 5.82
N ALA A 66 -7.64 -8.35 5.10
CA ALA A 66 -8.29 -8.98 3.94
C ALA A 66 -9.59 -9.72 4.33
N GLN A 67 -9.68 -10.18 5.58
CA GLN A 67 -10.83 -10.92 6.11
C GLN A 67 -11.15 -10.44 7.53
N PRO A 68 -11.92 -9.34 7.70
CA PRO A 68 -12.16 -8.73 9.02
C PRO A 68 -12.95 -9.62 9.98
N ASN A 69 -13.56 -10.70 9.50
CA ASN A 69 -14.30 -11.70 10.28
C ASN A 69 -13.74 -13.13 10.11
N ALA A 70 -12.46 -13.30 9.74
CA ALA A 70 -11.89 -14.61 9.39
C ALA A 70 -11.73 -15.60 10.56
N VAL A 71 -11.67 -15.10 11.79
CA VAL A 71 -11.43 -15.94 12.96
C VAL A 71 -12.77 -16.31 13.57
N ASP A 72 -13.41 -17.32 12.98
CA ASP A 72 -14.57 -17.99 13.53
C ASP A 72 -14.22 -19.43 13.90
N PHE A 73 -14.14 -19.71 15.20
CA PHE A 73 -13.88 -21.05 15.73
C PHE A 73 -15.12 -21.94 15.75
N GLY A 74 -16.26 -21.42 15.29
CA GLY A 74 -17.54 -22.11 15.25
C GLY A 74 -18.14 -22.31 16.64
N VAL A 75 -19.11 -23.21 16.70
CA VAL A 75 -19.79 -23.61 17.93
C VAL A 75 -19.25 -24.95 18.38
N GLY A 76 -19.01 -25.10 19.68
CA GLY A 76 -18.52 -26.34 20.25
C GLY A 76 -18.38 -26.28 21.76
N TYR A 77 -17.79 -27.32 22.32
CA TYR A 77 -17.57 -27.47 23.75
C TYR A 77 -16.32 -28.31 24.03
N VAL A 78 -15.75 -28.13 25.22
CA VAL A 78 -14.59 -28.89 25.68
C VAL A 78 -15.02 -30.33 26.04
N VAL A 79 -14.28 -31.35 25.58
CA VAL A 79 -14.60 -32.77 25.84
C VAL A 79 -13.48 -33.46 26.60
N ALA A 80 -13.85 -34.14 27.70
CA ALA A 80 -13.04 -35.07 28.50
C ALA A 80 -11.71 -34.53 29.09
N GLN A 81 -11.30 -33.31 28.73
CA GLN A 81 -10.17 -32.58 29.31
C GLN A 81 -10.65 -31.34 30.05
N ASN A 82 -9.80 -30.81 30.94
CA ASN A 82 -10.11 -29.58 31.68
C ASN A 82 -10.11 -28.33 30.78
N PHE A 83 -9.62 -28.40 29.54
CA PHE A 83 -9.57 -27.28 28.61
C PHE A 83 -9.41 -27.72 27.15
N ALA A 84 -9.72 -26.80 26.23
CA ALA A 84 -9.41 -26.90 24.81
C ALA A 84 -8.48 -25.76 24.38
N VAL A 85 -7.66 -26.04 23.36
CA VAL A 85 -6.84 -25.02 22.68
C VAL A 85 -7.32 -24.90 21.25
N LEU A 86 -7.83 -23.72 20.92
CA LEU A 86 -8.35 -23.37 19.61
C LEU A 86 -7.32 -22.48 18.93
N ASN A 87 -6.87 -22.85 17.72
CA ASN A 87 -5.83 -22.10 17.02
C ASN A 87 -6.24 -21.92 15.56
N SER A 88 -6.24 -20.68 15.07
CA SER A 88 -6.74 -20.33 13.74
C SER A 88 -5.88 -20.85 12.59
N SER A 89 -4.63 -21.25 12.86
CA SER A 89 -3.73 -21.87 11.88
C SER A 89 -3.85 -23.39 11.83
N ASN A 90 -4.51 -24.02 12.81
CA ASN A 90 -4.63 -25.47 12.90
C ASN A 90 -5.98 -25.96 12.37
N SER A 91 -5.96 -27.07 11.62
CA SER A 91 -7.17 -27.65 11.01
C SER A 91 -8.04 -28.45 11.99
N THR A 92 -7.51 -28.82 13.16
CA THR A 92 -8.22 -29.65 14.14
C THR A 92 -7.93 -29.17 15.56
N PRO A 93 -8.94 -28.67 16.29
CA PRO A 93 -8.76 -28.28 17.68
C PRO A 93 -8.64 -29.51 18.59
N ALA A 94 -7.70 -29.47 19.53
CA ALA A 94 -7.55 -30.53 20.53
C ALA A 94 -8.59 -30.34 21.65
N ALA A 95 -9.21 -31.45 22.08
CA ALA A 95 -10.21 -31.48 23.16
C ALA A 95 -11.44 -30.57 22.95
N TRP A 96 -11.72 -30.18 21.71
CA TRP A 96 -12.92 -29.42 21.32
C TRP A 96 -13.81 -30.28 20.43
N THR A 97 -15.06 -30.44 20.81
CA THR A 97 -16.07 -31.03 19.93
C THR A 97 -16.85 -29.93 19.26
N VAL A 98 -16.76 -29.89 17.95
CA VAL A 98 -17.54 -28.99 17.10
C VAL A 98 -19.00 -29.45 17.07
N SER A 99 -19.92 -28.52 17.31
CA SER A 99 -21.36 -28.75 17.26
C SER A 99 -21.96 -27.89 16.15
N GLY A 100 -22.40 -28.50 15.06
CA GLY A 100 -23.01 -27.80 13.93
C GLY A 100 -22.03 -27.57 12.78
N THR A 101 -21.72 -26.31 12.46
CA THR A 101 -20.89 -25.94 11.30
C THR A 101 -19.48 -26.47 11.43
N THR A 102 -18.88 -26.88 10.30
CA THR A 102 -17.48 -27.31 10.22
C THR A 102 -16.52 -26.22 10.67
N TRP A 103 -15.53 -26.60 11.49
CA TRP A 103 -14.38 -25.78 11.85
C TRP A 103 -13.74 -25.16 10.61
N ALA A 104 -13.69 -23.83 10.55
CA ALA A 104 -13.16 -23.09 9.42
C ALA A 104 -12.43 -21.81 9.86
N ALA A 105 -11.86 -21.82 11.07
CA ALA A 105 -11.06 -20.72 11.56
C ALA A 105 -9.87 -20.48 10.61
N LYS A 106 -9.63 -19.22 10.29
CA LYS A 106 -8.50 -18.79 9.46
C LYS A 106 -7.75 -17.67 10.16
N ASP A 107 -6.46 -17.58 9.86
CA ASP A 107 -5.64 -16.47 10.33
C ASP A 107 -6.10 -15.14 9.74
N LEU A 108 -5.83 -14.06 10.49
CA LEU A 108 -6.07 -12.71 10.00
C LEU A 108 -4.94 -12.31 9.07
N SER A 109 -5.27 -12.05 7.81
CA SER A 109 -4.29 -11.56 6.83
C SER A 109 -4.32 -10.04 6.78
N LEU A 110 -3.17 -9.43 7.02
CA LEU A 110 -2.91 -8.01 6.92
C LEU A 110 -2.11 -7.76 5.64
N GLU A 111 -2.49 -6.73 4.89
CA GLU A 111 -1.78 -6.33 3.67
C GLU A 111 -1.45 -4.84 3.71
N ASN A 112 -0.18 -4.48 3.51
CA ASN A 112 0.22 -3.10 3.33
C ASN A 112 -0.09 -2.67 1.90
N THR A 113 -1.19 -1.93 1.75
CA THR A 113 -1.64 -1.39 0.46
C THR A 113 -1.18 0.07 0.26
N GLY A 114 -0.35 0.58 1.18
CA GLY A 114 0.22 1.92 1.12
C GLY A 114 1.46 2.00 0.24
N SER A 115 2.20 3.10 0.38
CA SER A 115 3.47 3.36 -0.30
C SER A 115 4.64 3.59 0.66
N VAL A 116 4.45 3.27 1.94
CA VAL A 116 5.45 3.43 3.00
C VAL A 116 5.47 2.22 3.93
N TYR A 117 6.59 2.03 4.62
CA TYR A 117 6.69 1.05 5.70
C TYR A 117 5.76 1.42 6.86
N LEU A 118 5.15 0.42 7.51
CA LEU A 118 4.24 0.62 8.63
C LEU A 118 4.72 -0.07 9.91
N ASN A 119 4.46 0.54 11.06
CA ASN A 119 4.53 -0.13 12.35
C ASN A 119 3.11 -0.51 12.78
N ILE A 120 2.85 -1.80 12.92
CA ILE A 120 1.54 -2.36 13.22
C ILE A 120 1.47 -2.74 14.70
N SER A 121 0.39 -2.34 15.36
CA SER A 121 0.03 -2.76 16.70
C SER A 121 -1.38 -3.35 16.72
N VAL A 122 -1.65 -4.23 17.67
CA VAL A 122 -2.96 -4.84 17.92
C VAL A 122 -3.37 -4.64 19.37
N GLU A 123 -4.65 -4.44 19.60
CA GLU A 123 -5.28 -4.47 20.92
C GLU A 123 -6.56 -5.29 20.89
N SER A 124 -6.93 -5.88 22.02
CA SER A 124 -8.22 -6.55 22.20
C SER A 124 -9.15 -5.66 23.02
N GLY A 125 -10.42 -5.54 22.60
CA GLY A 125 -11.46 -4.85 23.37
C GLY A 125 -11.92 -5.61 24.62
N SER A 126 -11.38 -6.81 24.88
CA SER A 126 -11.73 -7.64 26.03
C SER A 126 -10.52 -8.42 26.56
N THR A 127 -10.55 -8.78 27.84
CA THR A 127 -9.61 -9.77 28.38
C THR A 127 -10.16 -11.18 28.15
N ALA A 128 -9.32 -12.20 28.32
CA ALA A 128 -9.76 -13.59 28.25
C ALA A 128 -10.85 -13.91 29.28
N ALA A 129 -10.70 -13.38 30.51
CA ALA A 129 -11.69 -13.55 31.57
C ALA A 129 -13.05 -12.92 31.24
N THR A 130 -13.08 -11.75 30.58
CA THR A 130 -14.34 -11.09 30.20
C THR A 130 -14.99 -11.69 28.96
N MET A 131 -14.17 -12.12 27.98
CA MET A 131 -14.67 -12.72 26.74
C MET A 131 -15.09 -14.18 26.95
N ILE A 132 -14.17 -15.02 27.42
CA ILE A 132 -14.37 -16.47 27.53
C ILE A 132 -15.15 -16.77 28.81
N GLY A 133 -14.73 -16.17 29.92
CA GLY A 133 -15.18 -16.56 31.26
C GLY A 133 -14.23 -17.62 31.84
N GLY A 134 -14.72 -18.41 32.79
CA GLY A 134 -13.88 -19.19 33.69
C GLY A 134 -13.49 -18.33 34.88
N GLY A 135 -13.86 -18.76 36.08
CA GLY A 135 -13.62 -17.98 37.30
C GLY A 135 -12.13 -17.87 37.61
N ALA A 136 -11.77 -17.01 38.55
CA ALA A 136 -10.46 -17.10 39.20
C ALA A 136 -10.32 -18.51 39.81
N GLY A 137 -9.43 -19.34 39.26
CA GLY A 137 -9.27 -20.74 39.65
C GLY A 137 -9.70 -21.76 38.58
N ALA A 138 -10.09 -21.34 37.38
CA ALA A 138 -10.13 -22.24 36.22
C ALA A 138 -8.72 -22.82 35.97
N ILE A 139 -8.63 -24.13 35.74
CA ILE A 139 -7.33 -24.80 35.49
C ILE A 139 -7.36 -25.36 34.07
N PRO A 140 -6.67 -24.71 33.10
CA PRO A 140 -5.88 -23.48 33.18
C PRO A 140 -6.72 -22.21 33.09
N ASP A 141 -6.10 -21.06 33.40
CA ASP A 141 -6.74 -19.75 33.20
C ASP A 141 -7.07 -19.52 31.71
N PRO A 142 -8.23 -18.92 31.40
CA PRO A 142 -8.59 -18.60 30.02
C PRO A 142 -7.54 -17.66 29.40
N ALA A 143 -7.24 -17.84 28.12
CA ALA A 143 -6.31 -16.98 27.40
C ALA A 143 -6.78 -16.65 25.99
N ILE A 144 -6.51 -15.42 25.56
CA ILE A 144 -6.58 -14.98 24.16
C ILE A 144 -5.16 -14.58 23.80
N LYS A 145 -4.59 -15.23 22.79
CA LYS A 145 -3.21 -14.97 22.34
C LYS A 145 -3.20 -14.68 20.85
N PHE A 146 -2.17 -13.96 20.43
CA PHE A 146 -1.89 -13.73 19.02
C PHE A 146 -0.42 -14.03 18.70
N ALA A 147 -0.13 -14.42 17.46
CA ALA A 147 1.23 -14.58 16.96
C ALA A 147 1.29 -14.10 15.50
N PRO A 148 2.05 -13.02 15.19
CA PRO A 148 2.28 -12.61 13.81
C PRO A 148 3.32 -13.51 13.14
N TYR A 149 3.13 -13.76 11.85
CA TYR A 149 4.09 -14.42 11.00
C TYR A 149 4.04 -13.91 9.55
N ASN A 150 5.20 -13.95 8.89
CA ASN A 150 5.35 -13.56 7.51
C ASN A 150 4.57 -14.52 6.60
N ASN A 151 3.52 -14.02 5.93
CA ASN A 151 2.86 -14.75 4.85
C ASN A 151 3.73 -14.70 3.59
N GLU A 152 4.38 -13.56 3.37
CA GLU A 152 5.45 -13.39 2.40
C GLU A 152 6.78 -13.13 3.12
N SER A 153 7.85 -13.75 2.64
CA SER A 153 9.17 -13.60 3.25
C SER A 153 9.61 -12.14 3.19
N GLY A 154 10.00 -11.55 4.32
CA GLY A 154 10.44 -10.16 4.37
C GLY A 154 9.34 -9.16 4.70
N SER A 155 8.08 -9.60 4.83
CA SER A 155 6.99 -8.68 5.11
C SER A 155 7.21 -7.83 6.36
N CYS A 156 7.72 -8.45 7.42
CA CYS A 156 8.10 -7.75 8.63
C CYS A 156 9.61 -7.80 8.83
N ALA A 157 10.29 -6.66 8.69
CA ALA A 157 11.71 -6.54 8.97
C ALA A 157 11.94 -6.29 10.47
N SER A 158 12.31 -7.32 11.21
CA SER A 158 12.54 -7.19 12.65
C SER A 158 13.84 -6.42 12.96
N ALA A 159 13.73 -5.17 13.41
CA ALA A 159 14.77 -4.49 14.21
C ALA A 159 14.52 -4.66 15.73
N GLY A 160 13.96 -5.82 16.12
CA GLY A 160 13.62 -6.14 17.52
C GLY A 160 12.20 -6.70 17.74
N GLY A 161 11.34 -6.78 16.72
CA GLY A 161 10.02 -7.43 16.80
C GLY A 161 10.09 -8.95 16.59
N SER A 162 9.57 -9.75 17.52
CA SER A 162 9.47 -11.21 17.33
C SER A 162 8.33 -11.57 16.39
N ILE A 163 8.68 -12.07 15.22
CA ILE A 163 7.88 -13.10 14.54
C ILE A 163 7.95 -14.36 15.43
N ALA A 164 6.82 -15.03 15.64
CA ALA A 164 6.71 -16.40 16.17
C ALA A 164 6.63 -16.66 17.70
N ALA A 165 6.32 -15.68 18.56
CA ALA A 165 5.90 -16.00 19.94
C ALA A 165 4.42 -15.65 20.18
N LEU A 166 3.66 -16.63 20.67
CA LEU A 166 2.30 -16.40 21.15
C LEU A 166 2.34 -15.39 22.31
N THR A 167 1.69 -14.25 22.10
CA THR A 167 1.60 -13.17 23.07
C THR A 167 0.17 -13.09 23.59
N SER A 168 -0.01 -13.16 24.91
CA SER A 168 -1.34 -13.05 25.54
C SER A 168 -1.80 -11.60 25.63
N PHE A 169 -3.08 -11.36 25.35
CA PHE A 169 -3.75 -10.11 25.69
C PHE A 169 -3.99 -10.06 27.20
N ALA A 170 -3.01 -9.56 27.95
CA ALA A 170 -3.05 -9.49 29.41
C ALA A 170 -4.06 -8.45 29.92
N ALA A 171 -4.34 -7.41 29.15
CA ALA A 171 -5.30 -6.37 29.49
C ALA A 171 -6.06 -5.88 28.24
N ALA A 172 -7.31 -5.46 28.45
CA ALA A 172 -8.11 -4.86 27.39
C ALA A 172 -7.52 -3.50 26.97
N SER A 173 -7.67 -3.15 25.69
CA SER A 173 -7.21 -1.89 25.09
C SER A 173 -5.72 -1.58 25.30
N THR A 174 -4.92 -2.60 25.60
CA THR A 174 -3.46 -2.50 25.65
C THR A 174 -2.90 -2.81 24.27
N LYS A 175 -2.04 -1.92 23.77
CA LYS A 175 -1.41 -2.06 22.46
C LYS A 175 -0.20 -2.97 22.53
N TYR A 176 -0.21 -4.00 21.70
CA TYR A 176 0.91 -4.91 21.51
C TYR A 176 1.48 -4.73 20.12
N LYS A 177 2.81 -4.75 20.02
CA LYS A 177 3.51 -4.66 18.75
C LYS A 177 3.29 -5.96 17.95
N VAL A 178 2.84 -5.82 16.70
CA VAL A 178 2.63 -6.93 15.76
C VAL A 178 3.80 -7.01 14.79
N CYS A 179 4.13 -5.87 14.19
CA CYS A 179 5.17 -5.80 13.18
C CYS A 179 5.83 -4.42 13.16
N GLU A 180 7.15 -4.39 12.96
CA GLU A 180 7.90 -3.19 12.63
C GLU A 180 8.34 -3.24 11.18
N ASN A 181 8.33 -2.08 10.51
CA ASN A 181 8.71 -1.97 9.11
C ASN A 181 7.95 -2.95 8.21
N PHE A 182 6.63 -3.03 8.37
CA PHE A 182 5.76 -3.80 7.47
C PHE A 182 5.90 -3.25 6.06
N SER A 183 6.50 -4.03 5.17
CA SER A 183 6.90 -3.62 3.82
C SER A 183 5.67 -3.39 2.93
N TYR A 184 5.81 -2.47 1.98
CA TYR A 184 4.80 -2.18 0.94
C TYR A 184 5.20 -2.79 -0.41
N GLN A 185 6.34 -3.49 -0.47
CA GLN A 185 6.81 -4.13 -1.69
C GLN A 185 5.89 -5.30 -2.03
N ALA A 186 5.52 -5.46 -3.31
CA ALA A 186 4.49 -6.41 -3.74
C ALA A 186 4.80 -7.89 -3.47
N SER A 187 6.03 -8.24 -3.09
CA SER A 187 6.43 -9.60 -2.70
C SER A 187 6.69 -9.75 -1.20
N GLU A 188 6.41 -8.70 -0.42
CA GLU A 188 6.70 -8.56 1.01
C GLU A 188 5.63 -7.69 1.69
N ASN A 189 4.40 -7.64 1.18
CA ASN A 189 3.38 -6.75 1.74
C ASN A 189 2.27 -7.51 2.46
N SER A 190 2.40 -8.83 2.62
CA SER A 190 1.43 -9.68 3.32
C SER A 190 1.95 -10.28 4.63
N LEU A 191 1.23 -10.07 5.72
CA LEU A 191 1.50 -10.61 7.06
C LEU A 191 0.26 -11.34 7.58
N ASN A 192 0.42 -12.52 8.17
CA ASN A 192 -0.69 -13.21 8.85
C ASN A 192 -0.55 -13.10 10.37
N VAL A 193 -1.67 -13.13 11.06
CA VAL A 193 -1.76 -13.13 12.52
C VAL A 193 -2.62 -14.30 12.95
N THR A 194 -1.99 -15.28 13.59
CA THR A 194 -2.67 -16.41 14.24
C THR A 194 -3.30 -15.95 15.53
N ILE A 195 -4.52 -16.41 15.79
CA ILE A 195 -5.21 -16.27 17.07
C ILE A 195 -5.29 -17.65 17.74
N GLU A 196 -4.96 -17.69 19.03
CA GLU A 196 -5.13 -18.86 19.87
C GLU A 196 -6.03 -18.53 21.06
N LEU A 197 -7.03 -19.38 21.31
CA LEU A 197 -7.86 -19.33 22.51
C LEU A 197 -7.58 -20.55 23.38
N LEU A 198 -7.44 -20.32 24.68
CA LEU A 198 -7.48 -21.36 25.68
C LEU A 198 -8.85 -21.28 26.36
N ILE A 199 -9.66 -22.31 26.18
CA ILE A 199 -11.03 -22.39 26.70
C ILE A 199 -11.07 -23.43 27.83
N PRO A 200 -11.25 -23.00 29.08
CA PRO A 200 -11.46 -23.91 30.21
C PRO A 200 -12.77 -24.71 30.09
N GLY A 201 -12.84 -25.87 30.74
CA GLY A 201 -14.00 -26.77 30.71
C GLY A 201 -15.19 -26.29 31.52
N ASP A 202 -15.02 -25.31 32.40
CA ASP A 202 -16.05 -24.70 33.26
C ASP A 202 -16.67 -23.43 32.66
N VAL A 203 -16.37 -23.13 31.39
CA VAL A 203 -16.89 -21.94 30.71
C VAL A 203 -18.40 -22.02 30.52
N ALA A 204 -19.12 -20.99 31.00
CA ALA A 204 -20.55 -20.87 30.79
C ALA A 204 -20.91 -20.76 29.31
N THR A 205 -22.01 -21.43 28.92
CA THR A 205 -22.53 -21.42 27.55
C THR A 205 -22.90 -20.02 27.08
N GLY A 206 -22.71 -19.74 25.79
CA GLY A 206 -23.13 -18.50 25.14
C GLY A 206 -22.14 -18.07 24.07
N ASN A 207 -22.57 -17.14 23.20
CA ASN A 207 -21.70 -16.60 22.17
C ASN A 207 -20.62 -15.72 22.81
N LYS A 208 -19.36 -16.02 22.50
CA LYS A 208 -18.19 -15.28 22.99
C LYS A 208 -17.54 -14.55 21.84
N THR A 209 -17.33 -13.26 21.96
CA THR A 209 -16.74 -12.44 20.90
C THR A 209 -15.81 -11.40 21.53
N ALA A 210 -14.62 -11.24 20.96
CA ALA A 210 -13.73 -10.13 21.24
C ALA A 210 -13.44 -9.38 19.94
N GLN A 211 -13.41 -8.06 20.03
CA GLN A 211 -12.98 -7.22 18.92
C GLN A 211 -11.47 -7.01 19.02
N LEU A 212 -10.75 -7.34 17.95
CA LEU A 212 -9.34 -6.98 17.80
C LEU A 212 -9.23 -5.73 16.93
N THR A 213 -8.46 -4.75 17.38
CA THR A 213 -8.23 -3.49 16.67
C THR A 213 -6.76 -3.40 16.27
N PHE A 214 -6.50 -3.37 14.96
CA PHE A 214 -5.17 -3.14 14.41
C PHE A 214 -4.98 -1.65 14.13
N THR A 215 -3.85 -1.09 14.55
CA THR A 215 -3.45 0.29 14.27
C THR A 215 -2.13 0.28 13.53
N ALA A 216 -2.05 1.08 12.46
CA ALA A 216 -0.82 1.30 11.72
C ALA A 216 -0.37 2.76 11.86
N VAL A 217 0.93 2.96 12.00
CA VAL A 217 1.56 4.27 11.87
C VAL A 217 2.71 4.16 10.87
N GLN A 218 3.00 5.23 10.13
CA GLN A 218 4.16 5.25 9.25
C GLN A 218 5.43 4.96 10.05
N SER A 219 6.23 4.01 9.58
CA SER A 219 7.55 3.78 10.15
C SER A 219 8.48 4.93 9.75
N PRO A 220 9.34 5.45 10.66
CA PRO A 220 10.33 6.48 10.33
C PRO A 220 11.34 6.12 9.22
N GLY A 221 11.28 4.89 8.69
CA GLY A 221 12.19 4.34 7.70
C GLY A 221 13.40 3.71 8.37
N ALA A 222 13.74 2.48 7.96
CA ALA A 222 15.13 2.04 8.04
C ALA A 222 15.88 2.83 6.96
N VAL A 223 16.81 3.68 7.39
CA VAL A 223 17.80 4.32 6.50
C VAL A 223 18.78 3.26 6.02
#